data_AF-A0A7S0U9L5-F1
#
_entry.id   AF-A0A7S0U9L5-F1
#
_cell.length_a   1.000
_cell.length_b   1.000
_cell.length_c   1.000
_cell.angle_alpha   90.00
_cell.angle_beta   90.00
_cell.angle_gamma   90.00
#
_symmetry.space_group_name_H-M   'P 1'
#
loop_
_entity.id
_entity.type
_entity.pdbx_description
1 polymer ?
#
loop_
_entity_poly.entity_id
_entity_poly.type
_entity_poly.pdbx_seq_one_letter_code
_entity_poly.pdbx_strand_id
1 'polypeptide(L)'
;MRTGGIFMHVQSAGLGRVHCTSPVKPSEEDEDEDDEDDEDEDEEWEEELLLLLDEEEEEEFLAKWEESVEKRHGQQADPPEGLLMTLLPFQRESLAWMSEQEQSKFRGGILADEMGMGKTIQMISVIMKNRAQMSGGGAQASKGGPCKSTLVVCPQVAMVQWRGEIERYCKQGSLTLTIYHGPKRISNADELAKFDVVLTTYAIVQTEFSAKFRDAKVACPYCKKKYFPPQMTVHHKFFCGPNAHKSAALAKQQKKLPVAGRGGRGGGGGGGGAGVV
;
A
#
# COMPACT_ATOMS: atom_id res chain seq x y z
N MET A 1 2.35 16.12 -14.11
CA MET A 1 2.91 15.03 -13.29
C MET A 1 1.98 14.77 -12.12
N ARG A 2 1.05 13.85 -12.33
CA ARG A 2 -0.02 13.48 -11.39
C ARG A 2 0.43 12.17 -10.73
N THR A 3 0.49 12.12 -9.40
CA THR A 3 0.65 10.85 -8.67
C THR A 3 -0.56 10.68 -7.77
N GLY A 4 -1.42 9.73 -8.14
CA GLY A 4 -2.54 9.27 -7.33
C GLY A 4 -2.00 8.48 -6.14
N GLY A 5 -2.24 8.98 -4.93
CA GLY A 5 -1.95 8.24 -3.70
C GLY A 5 -3.22 7.60 -3.17
N ILE A 6 -3.35 6.28 -3.30
CA ILE A 6 -4.27 5.48 -2.50
C ILE A 6 -3.71 5.43 -1.07
N PHE A 7 -4.50 5.88 -0.10
CA PHE A 7 -4.13 5.91 1.32
C PHE A 7 -4.92 4.85 2.08
N MET A 8 -4.24 3.76 2.47
CA MET A 8 -4.77 2.77 3.41
C MET A 8 -4.33 3.11 4.84
N HIS A 9 -5.29 3.34 5.72
CA HIS A 9 -5.06 3.40 7.16
C HIS A 9 -5.06 1.96 7.71
N VAL A 10 -3.92 1.49 8.24
CA VAL A 10 -3.84 0.21 8.95
C VAL A 10 -3.58 0.50 10.43
N GLN A 11 -4.60 0.33 11.26
CA GLN A 11 -4.41 0.20 12.71
C GLN A 11 -4.27 -1.28 13.10
N SER A 12 -3.33 -1.51 14.02
CA SER A 12 -2.99 -2.81 14.59
C SER A 12 -4.16 -3.41 15.38
N ALA A 13 -4.88 -4.36 14.76
CA ALA A 13 -5.69 -5.34 15.46
C ALA A 13 -4.95 -6.69 15.45
N GLY A 14 -5.01 -7.42 16.57
CA GLY A 14 -4.33 -8.70 16.76
C GLY A 14 -4.58 -9.71 15.65
N LEU A 15 -3.61 -10.59 15.47
CA LEU A 15 -3.53 -11.67 14.48
C LEU A 15 -4.86 -12.41 14.26
N GLY A 16 -5.66 -11.90 13.33
CA GLY A 16 -6.76 -12.58 12.66
C GLY A 16 -6.34 -12.82 11.22
N ARG A 17 -6.48 -14.07 10.76
CA ARG A 17 -6.06 -14.58 9.45
C ARG A 17 -6.51 -13.65 8.31
N VAL A 18 -5.57 -12.91 7.71
CA VAL A 18 -5.80 -12.11 6.49
C VAL A 18 -5.85 -13.06 5.30
N HIS A 19 -7.01 -13.16 4.65
CA HIS A 19 -7.10 -13.69 3.31
C HIS A 19 -6.60 -12.61 2.34
N CYS A 20 -5.43 -12.83 1.73
CA CYS A 20 -4.95 -12.00 0.62
C CYS A 20 -5.82 -12.24 -0.61
N THR A 21 -6.50 -11.20 -1.08
CA THR A 21 -6.93 -11.09 -2.47
C THR A 21 -5.78 -10.54 -3.33
N SER A 22 -5.93 -10.76 -4.64
CA SER A 22 -4.92 -10.87 -5.71
C SER A 22 -3.96 -9.69 -5.94
N PRO A 23 -2.86 -9.89 -6.71
CA PRO A 23 -1.78 -8.92 -6.88
C PRO A 23 -2.10 -7.84 -7.93
N VAL A 24 -1.75 -6.59 -7.61
CA VAL A 24 -1.74 -5.44 -8.54
C VAL A 24 -0.46 -5.46 -9.39
N LYS A 25 -0.59 -5.28 -10.71
CA LYS A 25 0.52 -5.24 -11.68
C LYS A 25 1.37 -3.96 -11.48
N PRO A 26 2.71 -4.00 -11.66
CA PRO A 26 3.55 -2.81 -11.65
C PRO A 26 3.41 -2.02 -12.96
N SER A 27 3.38 -0.70 -12.88
CA SER A 27 3.49 0.22 -14.02
C SER A 27 4.96 0.35 -14.44
N GLU A 28 5.27 0.09 -15.71
CA GLU A 28 6.53 0.47 -16.36
C GLU A 28 6.25 1.72 -17.21
N GLU A 29 7.03 2.78 -16.98
CA GLU A 29 7.22 3.89 -17.92
C GLU A 29 8.32 3.45 -18.89
N ASP A 30 8.05 3.41 -20.19
CA ASP A 30 8.99 3.78 -21.26
C ASP A 30 8.22 3.87 -22.60
N GLU A 31 8.68 4.80 -23.44
CA GLU A 31 8.00 5.54 -24.50
C GLU A 31 7.71 4.73 -25.80
N ASP A 32 6.58 5.11 -26.44
CA ASP A 32 6.22 5.07 -27.86
C ASP A 32 6.37 3.76 -28.67
N GLU A 33 5.25 3.09 -28.95
CA GLU A 33 4.81 2.65 -30.30
C GLU A 33 3.36 2.09 -30.22
N ASP A 34 2.56 2.40 -31.24
CA ASP A 34 1.11 2.24 -31.32
C ASP A 34 0.61 0.80 -31.03
N ASP A 35 -0.26 0.62 -30.01
CA ASP A 35 -1.07 -0.59 -29.79
C ASP A 35 -2.52 -0.18 -29.51
N GLU A 36 -3.38 -0.22 -30.55
CA GLU A 36 -4.83 0.00 -30.50
C GLU A 36 -5.62 -1.27 -30.08
N ASP A 37 -5.04 -2.21 -29.33
CA ASP A 37 -5.65 -3.54 -29.06
C ASP A 37 -5.63 -3.96 -27.56
N ASP A 38 -5.73 -3.01 -26.62
CA ASP A 38 -5.76 -3.27 -25.16
C ASP A 38 -7.15 -3.08 -24.51
N GLU A 39 -8.23 -2.85 -25.28
CA GLU A 39 -9.59 -2.74 -24.71
C GLU A 39 -10.26 -4.12 -24.45
N ASP A 40 -9.85 -5.16 -25.17
CA ASP A 40 -10.53 -6.47 -25.13
C ASP A 40 -10.09 -7.40 -23.96
N GLU A 41 -8.89 -7.21 -23.39
CA GLU A 41 -8.38 -8.07 -22.30
C GLU A 41 -8.90 -7.65 -20.91
N ASP A 42 -9.43 -6.43 -20.76
CA ASP A 42 -10.03 -5.96 -19.50
C ASP A 42 -11.53 -6.36 -19.39
N GLU A 43 -12.26 -6.48 -20.50
CA GLU A 43 -13.68 -6.90 -20.51
C GLU A 43 -13.87 -8.36 -20.04
N GLU A 44 -12.97 -9.29 -20.39
CA GLU A 44 -13.10 -10.72 -20.06
C GLU A 44 -12.98 -10.99 -18.54
N TRP A 45 -12.19 -10.19 -17.82
CA TRP A 45 -12.03 -10.31 -16.37
C TRP A 45 -13.15 -9.64 -15.59
N GLU A 46 -13.76 -8.60 -16.16
CA GLU A 46 -14.93 -7.94 -15.58
C GLU A 46 -16.16 -8.88 -15.61
N GLU A 47 -16.37 -9.59 -16.72
CA GLU A 47 -17.46 -10.58 -16.84
C GLU A 47 -17.30 -11.78 -15.87
N GLU A 48 -16.09 -12.30 -15.67
CA GLU A 48 -15.83 -13.40 -14.71
C GLU A 48 -16.00 -12.95 -13.24
N LEU A 49 -15.68 -11.68 -12.93
CA LEU A 49 -15.90 -11.11 -11.59
C LEU A 49 -17.38 -10.81 -11.31
N LEU A 50 -18.12 -10.36 -12.31
CA LEU A 50 -19.57 -10.10 -12.26
C LEU A 50 -20.38 -11.39 -12.05
N LEU A 51 -19.90 -12.53 -12.56
CA LEU A 51 -20.53 -13.86 -12.36
C LEU A 51 -20.36 -14.46 -10.96
N LEU A 52 -19.63 -13.82 -10.05
CA LEU A 52 -19.32 -14.36 -8.72
C LEU A 52 -20.20 -13.81 -7.58
N LEU A 53 -21.10 -12.88 -7.87
CA LEU A 53 -22.15 -12.44 -6.97
C LEU A 53 -23.48 -12.69 -7.67
N ASP A 54 -24.42 -13.37 -7.00
CA ASP A 54 -25.78 -13.48 -7.54
C ASP A 54 -26.34 -12.05 -7.68
N GLU A 55 -26.91 -11.69 -8.84
CA GLU A 55 -27.42 -10.33 -9.14
C GLU A 55 -28.36 -9.81 -8.02
N GLU A 56 -29.14 -10.70 -7.41
CA GLU A 56 -30.01 -10.39 -6.26
C GLU A 56 -29.24 -9.99 -5.00
N GLU A 57 -28.08 -10.59 -4.73
CA GLU A 57 -27.21 -10.26 -3.58
C GLU A 57 -26.56 -8.88 -3.75
N GLU A 58 -26.19 -8.52 -4.99
CA GLU A 58 -25.65 -7.20 -5.30
C GLU A 58 -26.70 -6.10 -5.13
N GLU A 59 -27.92 -6.30 -5.65
CA GLU A 59 -29.01 -5.33 -5.49
C GLU A 59 -29.38 -5.11 -4.02
N GLU A 60 -29.47 -6.19 -3.22
CA GLU A 60 -29.72 -6.07 -1.78
C GLU A 60 -28.58 -5.32 -1.08
N PHE A 61 -27.32 -5.62 -1.45
CA PHE A 61 -26.15 -4.94 -0.90
C PHE A 61 -26.14 -3.45 -1.23
N LEU A 62 -26.41 -3.07 -2.49
CA LEU A 62 -26.46 -1.69 -2.96
C LEU A 62 -27.58 -0.92 -2.28
N ALA A 63 -28.80 -1.45 -2.22
CA ALA A 63 -29.94 -0.80 -1.55
C ALA A 63 -29.63 -0.53 -0.07
N LYS A 64 -29.03 -1.52 0.61
CA LYS A 64 -28.59 -1.39 1.99
C LYS A 64 -27.46 -0.39 2.15
N TRP A 65 -26.53 -0.33 1.19
CA TRP A 65 -25.45 0.63 1.18
C TRP A 65 -25.97 2.06 1.01
N GLU A 66 -26.88 2.30 0.05
CA GLU A 66 -27.53 3.59 -0.20
C GLU A 66 -28.32 4.09 1.01
N GLU A 67 -29.18 3.26 1.61
CA GLU A 67 -29.90 3.61 2.85
C GLU A 67 -28.91 4.03 3.95
N SER A 68 -27.78 3.31 4.02
CA SER A 68 -26.73 3.57 4.98
C SER A 68 -26.00 4.89 4.71
N VAL A 69 -25.79 5.26 3.45
CA VAL A 69 -25.21 6.55 3.04
C VAL A 69 -26.18 7.69 3.37
N GLU A 70 -27.44 7.57 2.99
CA GLU A 70 -28.50 8.56 3.23
C GLU A 70 -28.62 8.89 4.73
N LYS A 71 -28.64 7.86 5.58
CA LYS A 71 -28.73 8.01 7.04
C LYS A 71 -27.58 8.81 7.65
N ARG A 72 -26.39 8.75 7.04
CA ARG A 72 -25.18 9.43 7.53
C ARG A 72 -25.00 10.82 6.94
N HIS A 73 -25.73 11.13 5.87
CA HIS A 73 -25.61 12.40 5.18
C HIS A 73 -25.88 13.58 6.13
N GLY A 74 -25.00 14.58 6.13
CA GLY A 74 -25.11 15.76 6.99
C GLY A 74 -24.69 15.57 8.45
N GLN A 75 -24.26 14.36 8.87
CA GLN A 75 -23.69 14.17 10.20
C GLN A 75 -22.28 14.77 10.26
N GLN A 76 -22.09 15.79 11.10
CA GLN A 76 -20.81 16.48 11.24
C GLN A 76 -20.18 16.26 12.60
N ALA A 77 -18.85 16.17 12.63
CA ALA A 77 -18.07 16.15 13.84
C ALA A 77 -17.36 17.49 14.07
N ASP A 78 -17.16 17.84 15.33
CA ASP A 78 -16.32 18.98 15.69
C ASP A 78 -14.85 18.68 15.42
N PRO A 79 -14.10 19.66 14.88
CA PRO A 79 -12.65 19.54 14.73
C PRO A 79 -11.98 19.24 16.08
N PRO A 80 -10.91 18.42 16.10
CA PRO A 80 -10.22 18.09 17.33
C PRO A 80 -9.50 19.32 17.92
N GLU A 81 -9.37 19.35 19.25
CA GLU A 81 -8.60 20.38 19.93
C GLU A 81 -7.15 20.42 19.43
N GLY A 82 -6.64 21.62 19.22
CA GLY A 82 -5.27 21.83 18.72
C GLY A 82 -5.16 21.80 17.19
N LEU A 83 -6.22 21.50 16.44
CA LEU A 83 -6.24 21.78 15.00
C LEU A 83 -6.39 23.29 14.78
N LEU A 84 -5.43 23.90 14.09
CA LEU A 84 -5.35 25.35 13.88
C LEU A 84 -6.21 25.84 12.73
N MET A 85 -6.55 24.95 11.79
CA MET A 85 -7.41 25.30 10.66
C MET A 85 -8.86 24.91 10.89
N THR A 86 -9.76 25.70 10.32
CA THR A 86 -11.19 25.40 10.29
C THR A 86 -11.47 24.37 9.21
N LEU A 87 -12.08 23.23 9.58
CA LEU A 87 -12.53 22.22 8.62
C LEU A 87 -13.76 22.71 7.85
N LEU A 88 -13.79 22.44 6.55
CA LEU A 88 -14.97 22.67 5.70
C LEU A 88 -16.11 21.72 6.09
N PRO A 89 -17.39 22.06 5.79
CA PRO A 89 -18.54 21.22 6.16
C PRO A 89 -18.38 19.74 5.75
N PHE A 90 -18.02 19.47 4.50
CA PHE A 90 -17.79 18.10 4.03
C PHE A 90 -16.62 17.42 4.76
N GLN A 91 -15.57 18.15 5.15
CA GLN A 91 -14.46 17.58 5.93
C GLN A 91 -14.89 17.20 7.35
N ARG A 92 -15.86 17.91 7.92
CA ARG A 92 -16.48 17.56 9.22
C ARG A 92 -17.37 16.34 9.09
N GLU A 93 -18.02 16.15 7.95
CA GLU A 93 -18.76 14.93 7.62
C GLU A 93 -17.81 13.74 7.46
N SER A 94 -16.73 13.89 6.69
CA SER A 94 -15.69 12.87 6.59
C SER A 94 -15.09 12.52 7.96
N LEU A 95 -14.86 13.51 8.82
CA LEU A 95 -14.38 13.29 10.19
C LEU A 95 -15.39 12.49 11.04
N ALA A 96 -16.68 12.80 10.96
CA ALA A 96 -17.73 12.04 11.66
C ALA A 96 -17.76 10.60 11.16
N TRP A 97 -17.82 10.42 9.84
CA TRP A 97 -17.86 9.11 9.20
C TRP A 97 -16.64 8.27 9.57
N MET A 98 -15.42 8.79 9.43
CA MET A 98 -14.21 8.05 9.79
C MET A 98 -14.18 7.67 11.27
N SER A 99 -14.61 8.59 12.17
CA SER A 99 -14.68 8.29 13.60
C SER A 99 -15.64 7.14 13.92
N GLU A 100 -16.76 7.03 13.19
CA GLU A 100 -17.70 5.91 13.32
C GLU A 100 -17.13 4.62 12.71
N GLN A 101 -16.48 4.72 11.54
CA GLN A 101 -15.89 3.55 10.88
C GLN A 101 -14.81 2.88 11.75
N GLU A 102 -14.01 3.64 12.48
CA GLU A 102 -13.02 3.10 13.41
C GLU A 102 -13.65 2.35 14.60
N GLN A 103 -14.88 2.71 14.98
CA GLN A 103 -15.66 2.03 16.03
C GLN A 103 -16.48 0.85 15.49
N SER A 104 -16.64 0.77 14.17
CA SER A 104 -17.38 -0.30 13.51
C SER A 104 -16.63 -1.65 13.56
N LYS A 105 -17.29 -2.73 13.13
CA LYS A 105 -16.66 -4.05 12.97
C LYS A 105 -15.46 -4.06 12.03
N PHE A 106 -15.40 -3.12 11.08
CA PHE A 106 -14.32 -3.03 10.08
C PHE A 106 -13.12 -2.24 10.59
N ARG A 107 -13.33 -1.37 11.59
CA ARG A 107 -12.28 -0.56 12.25
C ARG A 107 -11.51 0.34 11.28
N GLY A 108 -12.19 0.88 10.27
CA GLY A 108 -11.62 1.72 9.21
C GLY A 108 -12.47 1.68 7.94
N GLY A 109 -11.98 2.33 6.89
CA GLY A 109 -12.65 2.41 5.60
C GLY A 109 -11.76 3.02 4.51
N ILE A 110 -12.31 3.15 3.31
CA ILE A 110 -11.63 3.79 2.17
C ILE A 110 -12.17 5.21 2.03
N LEU A 111 -11.29 6.20 2.12
CA LEU A 111 -11.61 7.60 1.86
C LEU A 111 -11.19 7.95 0.43
N ALA A 112 -12.17 8.00 -0.46
CA ALA A 112 -11.97 8.17 -1.91
C ALA A 112 -12.40 9.55 -2.44
N ASP A 113 -12.32 10.59 -1.60
CA ASP A 113 -12.59 11.97 -2.00
C ASP A 113 -11.73 12.41 -3.21
N GLU A 114 -12.25 13.34 -4.03
CA GLU A 114 -11.48 13.94 -5.12
C GLU A 114 -10.14 14.53 -4.66
N MET A 115 -9.19 14.62 -5.60
CA MET A 115 -7.91 15.26 -5.31
C MET A 115 -8.10 16.75 -4.98
N GLY A 116 -7.40 17.22 -3.94
CA GLY A 116 -7.53 18.61 -3.47
C GLY A 116 -8.56 18.82 -2.35
N MET A 117 -9.40 17.83 -2.01
CA MET A 117 -10.39 17.94 -0.93
C MET A 117 -9.81 17.94 0.51
N GLY A 118 -8.49 17.82 0.65
CA GLY A 118 -7.84 17.83 1.97
C GLY A 118 -7.88 16.50 2.72
N LYS A 119 -7.82 15.36 2.01
CA LYS A 119 -7.76 14.03 2.64
C LYS A 119 -6.70 13.91 3.74
N THR A 120 -5.52 14.51 3.53
CA THR A 120 -4.45 14.50 4.53
C THR A 120 -4.88 15.18 5.83
N ILE A 121 -5.52 16.36 5.76
CA ILE A 121 -5.97 17.04 6.98
C ILE A 121 -7.13 16.31 7.64
N GLN A 122 -8.04 15.73 6.86
CA GLN A 122 -9.12 14.90 7.38
C GLN A 122 -8.54 13.71 8.18
N MET A 123 -7.53 13.01 7.64
CA MET A 123 -6.85 11.91 8.35
C MET A 123 -6.11 12.39 9.60
N ILE A 124 -5.39 13.51 9.53
CA ILE A 124 -4.72 14.11 10.70
C ILE A 124 -5.76 14.42 11.79
N SER A 125 -6.92 14.93 11.41
CA SER A 125 -8.00 15.27 12.35
C SER A 125 -8.51 14.04 13.11
N VAL A 126 -8.65 12.89 12.43
CA VAL A 126 -9.02 11.61 13.08
C VAL A 126 -7.94 11.17 14.08
N ILE A 127 -6.66 11.23 13.68
CA ILE A 127 -5.53 10.86 14.55
C ILE A 127 -5.52 11.72 15.83
N MET A 128 -5.73 13.04 15.71
CA MET A 128 -5.78 13.95 16.85
C MET A 128 -6.96 13.64 17.78
N LYS A 129 -8.14 13.35 17.21
CA LYS A 129 -9.34 13.02 17.97
C LYS A 129 -9.16 11.74 18.78
N ASN A 130 -8.59 10.70 18.18
CA ASN A 130 -8.32 9.43 18.86
C ASN A 130 -7.27 9.57 19.97
N ARG A 131 -6.24 10.39 19.75
CA ARG A 131 -5.24 10.70 20.77
C ARG A 131 -5.88 11.34 22.01
N ALA A 132 -6.77 12.32 21.82
CA ALA A 132 -7.43 13.00 22.93
C ALA A 132 -8.26 12.03 23.81
N GLN A 133 -8.98 11.10 23.17
CA GLN A 133 -9.75 10.06 23.86
C GLN A 133 -8.85 9.12 24.68
N MET A 134 -7.66 8.79 24.17
CA MET A 134 -6.69 7.91 24.83
C MET A 134 -5.93 8.58 25.99
N SER A 135 -5.82 9.91 26.02
CA SER A 135 -5.19 10.65 27.12
C SER A 135 -6.07 10.82 28.37
N GLY A 136 -7.39 10.65 28.24
CA GLY A 136 -8.34 10.80 29.35
C GLY A 136 -8.57 9.55 30.21
N GLY A 137 -8.09 8.38 29.78
CA GLY A 137 -8.21 7.11 30.50
C GLY A 137 -6.84 6.52 30.82
N GLY A 138 -6.58 6.22 32.09
CA GLY A 138 -5.35 5.58 32.58
C GLY A 138 -5.15 4.12 32.12
N ALA A 139 -5.39 3.83 30.83
CA ALA A 139 -5.14 2.53 30.26
C ALA A 139 -3.63 2.33 30.12
N GLN A 140 -3.07 1.56 31.06
CA GLN A 140 -1.73 1.02 30.91
C GLN A 140 -1.63 0.28 29.57
N ALA A 141 -0.54 0.53 28.84
CA ALA A 141 -0.16 -0.23 27.66
C ALA A 141 0.17 -1.68 28.08
N SER A 142 -0.86 -2.50 28.24
CA SER A 142 -0.71 -3.94 28.33
C SER A 142 -0.21 -4.47 26.98
N LYS A 143 0.53 -5.58 26.97
CA LYS A 143 0.83 -6.32 25.74
C LYS A 143 -0.51 -6.77 25.14
N GLY A 144 -1.04 -6.00 24.20
CA GLY A 144 -2.37 -6.21 23.59
C GLY A 144 -3.35 -5.04 23.76
N GLY A 145 -3.00 -3.97 24.48
CA GLY A 145 -3.79 -2.74 24.54
C GLY A 145 -3.67 -1.88 23.28
N PRO A 146 -4.60 -0.93 23.05
CA PRO A 146 -4.60 -0.08 21.86
C PRO A 146 -3.27 0.69 21.74
N CYS A 147 -2.61 0.52 20.61
CA CYS A 147 -1.35 1.19 20.32
C CYS A 147 -1.62 2.69 20.14
N LYS A 148 -0.85 3.54 20.83
CA LYS A 148 -0.99 5.00 20.75
C LYS A 148 -0.48 5.58 19.43
N SER A 149 0.28 4.81 18.66
CA SER A 149 0.96 5.25 17.45
C SER A 149 0.20 4.85 16.18
N THR A 150 0.08 5.79 15.24
CA THR A 150 -0.48 5.58 13.90
C THR A 150 0.67 5.44 12.90
N LEU A 151 0.72 4.31 12.18
CA LEU A 151 1.64 4.11 11.07
C LEU A 151 1.01 4.62 9.78
N VAL A 152 1.70 5.52 9.09
CA VAL A 152 1.30 6.02 7.77
C VAL A 152 2.31 5.53 6.74
N VAL A 153 1.85 4.71 5.80
CA VAL A 153 2.65 4.23 4.67
C VAL A 153 2.30 5.06 3.45
N CYS A 154 3.27 5.78 2.90
CA CYS A 154 3.03 6.64 1.75
C CYS A 154 4.28 6.79 0.86
N PRO A 155 4.14 7.27 -0.39
CA PRO A 155 5.29 7.60 -1.23
C PRO A 155 6.21 8.63 -0.55
N GLN A 156 7.49 8.64 -0.90
CA GLN A 156 8.47 9.50 -0.24
C GLN A 156 8.12 10.99 -0.32
N VAL A 157 7.55 11.44 -1.45
CA VAL A 157 7.10 12.83 -1.64
C VAL A 157 5.97 13.18 -0.66
N ALA A 158 5.02 12.26 -0.46
CA ALA A 158 3.91 12.46 0.47
C ALA A 158 4.38 12.57 1.93
N MET A 159 5.49 11.93 2.32
CA MET A 159 6.03 12.08 3.68
C MET A 159 6.37 13.55 4.03
N VAL A 160 6.90 14.31 3.07
CA VAL A 160 7.22 15.73 3.26
C VAL A 160 5.94 16.53 3.42
N GLN A 161 4.91 16.23 2.61
CA GLN A 161 3.60 16.86 2.71
C GLN A 161 2.95 16.59 4.08
N TRP A 162 2.91 15.33 4.53
CA TRP A 162 2.37 14.97 5.85
C TRP A 162 3.06 15.70 6.99
N ARG A 163 4.41 15.77 6.96
CA ARG A 163 5.17 16.54 7.94
C ARG A 163 4.76 18.01 7.92
N GLY A 164 4.75 18.65 6.74
CA GLY A 164 4.41 20.06 6.60
C GLY A 164 2.97 20.40 7.02
N GLU A 165 2.01 19.52 6.72
CA GLU A 165 0.60 19.65 7.13
C GLU A 165 0.47 19.58 8.66
N ILE A 166 1.15 18.62 9.31
CA ILE A 166 1.15 18.51 10.79
C ILE A 166 1.80 19.74 11.41
N GLU A 167 2.97 20.17 10.92
CA GLU A 167 3.68 21.34 11.45
C GLU A 167 2.90 22.65 11.26
N ARG A 168 2.14 22.78 10.16
CA ARG A 168 1.39 23.99 9.82
C ARG A 168 0.03 24.07 10.50
N TYR A 169 -0.70 22.95 10.57
CA TYR A 169 -2.10 22.94 10.96
C TYR A 169 -2.37 22.31 12.31
N CYS A 170 -1.37 21.75 12.98
CA CYS A 170 -1.50 21.29 14.36
C CYS A 170 -0.76 22.25 15.30
N LYS A 171 -1.37 22.56 16.46
CA LYS A 171 -0.71 23.31 17.53
C LYS A 171 0.56 22.58 17.95
N GLN A 172 1.64 23.33 18.19
CA GLN A 172 2.93 22.76 18.57
C GLN A 172 2.79 21.80 19.77
N GLY A 173 3.34 20.59 19.64
CA GLY A 173 3.30 19.56 20.68
C GLY A 173 2.01 18.73 20.75
N SER A 174 1.01 19.04 19.90
CA SER A 174 -0.26 18.27 19.88
C SER A 174 -0.07 16.86 19.32
N LEU A 175 0.81 16.70 18.34
CA LEU A 175 1.21 15.41 17.76
C LEU A 175 2.72 15.30 17.69
N THR A 176 3.25 14.13 18.02
CA THR A 176 4.65 13.76 17.84
C THR A 176 4.81 12.91 16.59
N LEU A 177 5.78 13.26 15.74
CA LEU A 177 6.00 12.66 14.43
C LEU A 177 7.42 12.11 14.32
N THR A 178 7.58 10.93 13.72
CA THR A 178 8.89 10.43 13.29
C THR A 178 8.85 9.89 11.87
N ILE A 179 9.96 10.04 11.13
CA ILE A 179 10.13 9.45 9.81
C ILE A 179 10.98 8.19 9.95
N TYR A 180 10.37 7.04 9.69
CA TYR A 180 11.03 5.75 9.58
C TYR A 180 11.56 5.52 8.16
N HIS A 181 12.62 6.25 7.79
CA HIS A 181 13.25 6.14 6.47
C HIS A 181 14.77 6.34 6.54
N GLY A 182 15.51 5.88 5.52
CA GLY A 182 16.96 6.05 5.43
C GLY A 182 17.78 5.10 6.30
N PRO A 183 19.11 5.23 6.38
CA PRO A 183 19.98 4.27 7.09
C PRO A 183 19.96 4.42 8.62
N LYS A 184 19.59 5.59 9.16
CA LYS A 184 19.59 5.88 10.61
C LYS A 184 18.20 5.72 11.24
N ARG A 185 17.51 4.62 10.91
CA ARG A 185 16.17 4.33 11.43
C ARG A 185 16.23 3.79 12.86
N ILE A 186 15.21 4.12 13.65
CA ILE A 186 15.00 3.57 14.98
C ILE A 186 14.65 2.09 14.88
N SER A 187 15.54 1.18 15.25
CA SER A 187 15.31 -0.27 15.14
C SER A 187 14.39 -0.84 16.23
N ASN A 188 14.21 -0.11 17.33
CA ASN A 188 13.42 -0.56 18.48
C ASN A 188 11.94 -0.15 18.32
N ALA A 189 11.04 -1.15 18.33
CA ALA A 189 9.60 -0.92 18.26
C ALA A 189 9.07 -0.11 19.46
N ASP A 190 9.64 -0.29 20.65
CA ASP A 190 9.22 0.42 21.86
C ASP A 190 9.58 1.92 21.80
N GLU A 191 10.64 2.28 21.05
CA GLU A 191 10.98 3.67 20.80
C GLU A 191 10.07 4.30 19.76
N LEU A 192 9.68 3.55 18.71
CA LEU A 192 8.70 4.01 17.73
C LEU A 192 7.32 4.25 18.36
N ALA A 193 6.91 3.41 19.31
CA ALA A 193 5.64 3.53 20.02
C ALA A 193 5.52 4.80 20.88
N LYS A 194 6.61 5.55 21.10
CA LYS A 194 6.60 6.85 21.79
C LYS A 194 6.07 7.98 20.92
N PHE A 195 6.03 7.80 19.60
CA PHE A 195 5.54 8.79 18.65
C PHE A 195 4.09 8.52 18.28
N ASP A 196 3.31 9.58 18.07
CA ASP A 196 1.90 9.49 17.67
C ASP A 196 1.74 9.11 16.21
N VAL A 197 2.66 9.57 15.36
CA VAL A 197 2.67 9.29 13.93
C VAL A 197 4.04 8.81 13.50
N VAL A 198 4.08 7.67 12.81
CA VAL A 198 5.29 7.11 12.18
C VAL A 198 5.05 7.10 10.66
N LEU A 199 5.84 7.88 9.93
CA LEU A 199 5.81 7.89 8.46
C LEU A 199 6.83 6.91 7.89
N THR A 200 6.42 6.10 6.92
CA THR A 200 7.31 5.17 6.20
C THR A 200 6.88 5.03 4.74
N THR A 201 7.69 4.33 3.95
CA THR A 201 7.40 4.02 2.55
C THR A 201 7.09 2.55 2.34
N TYR A 202 6.37 2.25 1.26
CA TYR A 202 6.09 0.88 0.84
C TYR A 202 7.36 0.04 0.67
N ALA A 203 8.42 0.63 0.09
CA ALA A 203 9.71 -0.04 -0.09
C ALA A 203 10.38 -0.45 1.24
N ILE A 204 10.28 0.41 2.27
CA ILE A 204 10.79 0.09 3.59
C ILE A 204 9.95 -1.03 4.22
N VAL A 205 8.62 -0.92 4.19
CA VAL A 205 7.73 -1.97 4.72
C VAL A 205 8.02 -3.33 4.06
N GLN A 206 8.17 -3.36 2.74
CA GLN A 206 8.52 -4.58 2.00
C GLN A 206 9.87 -5.16 2.44
N THR A 207 10.88 -4.31 2.65
CA THR A 207 12.21 -4.72 3.08
C THR A 207 12.17 -5.30 4.51
N GLU A 208 11.51 -4.61 5.44
CA GLU A 208 11.33 -5.05 6.82
C GLU A 208 10.54 -6.37 6.90
N PHE A 209 9.47 -6.48 6.11
CA PHE A 209 8.67 -7.69 5.98
C PHE A 209 9.52 -8.85 5.45
N SER A 210 10.26 -8.63 4.36
CA SER A 210 11.11 -9.67 3.76
C SER A 210 12.23 -10.13 4.69
N ALA A 211 12.77 -9.23 5.52
CA ALA A 211 13.78 -9.56 6.51
C ALA A 211 13.19 -10.40 7.66
N LYS A 212 12.06 -9.97 8.23
CA LYS A 212 11.42 -10.65 9.37
C LYS A 212 10.81 -12.00 9.02
N PHE A 213 10.23 -12.13 7.83
CA PHE A 213 9.54 -13.34 7.41
C PHE A 213 10.36 -14.18 6.43
N ARG A 214 11.70 -13.99 6.41
CA ARG A 214 12.59 -14.75 5.51
C ARG A 214 12.47 -16.26 5.70
N ASP A 215 12.37 -16.70 6.94
CA ASP A 215 12.33 -18.12 7.31
C ASP A 215 10.97 -18.76 7.06
N ALA A 216 9.92 -17.95 6.86
CA ALA A 216 8.60 -18.41 6.46
C ALA A 216 8.52 -18.80 4.97
N LYS A 217 9.59 -18.55 4.18
CA LYS A 217 9.64 -18.93 2.77
C LYS A 217 9.97 -20.42 2.62
N VAL A 218 9.17 -21.10 1.82
CA VAL A 218 9.34 -22.52 1.50
C VAL A 218 10.03 -22.65 0.15
N ALA A 219 10.91 -23.65 0.00
CA ALA A 219 11.58 -23.93 -1.27
C ALA A 219 10.64 -24.68 -2.24
N CYS A 220 10.60 -24.24 -3.49
CA CYS A 220 9.89 -24.94 -4.55
C CYS A 220 10.55 -26.31 -4.80
N PRO A 221 9.78 -27.41 -4.88
CA PRO A 221 10.34 -28.74 -5.09
C PRO A 221 11.03 -28.88 -6.46
N TYR A 222 10.61 -28.10 -7.47
CA TYR A 222 11.10 -28.17 -8.84
C TYR A 222 12.31 -27.26 -9.09
N CYS A 223 12.18 -25.94 -8.87
CA CYS A 223 13.25 -24.98 -9.19
C CYS A 223 14.14 -24.58 -7.99
N LYS A 224 13.83 -25.08 -6.78
CA LYS A 224 14.54 -24.80 -5.52
C LYS A 224 14.54 -23.34 -5.05
N LYS A 225 13.94 -22.41 -5.80
CA LYS A 225 13.74 -21.02 -5.37
C LYS A 225 12.76 -20.97 -4.19
N LYS A 226 12.96 -20.02 -3.27
CA LYS A 226 12.15 -19.85 -2.06
C LYS A 226 11.04 -18.82 -2.27
N TYR A 227 9.82 -19.17 -1.89
CA TYR A 227 8.63 -18.32 -2.02
C TYR A 227 7.83 -18.33 -0.72
N PHE A 228 7.05 -17.27 -0.48
CA PHE A 228 5.99 -17.35 0.53
C PHE A 228 4.91 -18.34 0.08
N PRO A 229 4.22 -19.04 0.99
CA PRO A 229 3.21 -20.04 0.60
C PRO A 229 2.15 -19.53 -0.39
N PRO A 230 1.58 -18.31 -0.25
CA PRO A 230 0.64 -17.79 -1.25
C PRO A 230 1.30 -17.54 -2.62
N GLN A 231 2.53 -17.04 -2.65
CA GLN A 231 3.30 -16.86 -3.88
C GLN A 231 3.72 -18.19 -4.51
N MET A 232 3.89 -19.25 -3.72
CA MET A 232 4.19 -20.60 -4.22
C MET A 232 3.02 -21.14 -5.05
N THR A 233 1.78 -20.89 -4.63
CA THR A 233 0.58 -21.28 -5.38
C THR A 233 0.58 -20.64 -6.78
N VAL A 234 0.82 -19.33 -6.85
CA VAL A 234 0.91 -18.60 -8.13
C VAL A 234 2.09 -19.10 -8.97
N HIS A 235 3.25 -19.30 -8.35
CA HIS A 235 4.44 -19.84 -9.01
C HIS A 235 4.17 -21.21 -9.66
N HIS A 236 3.51 -22.11 -8.94
CA HIS A 236 3.18 -23.43 -9.44
C HIS A 236 2.10 -23.41 -10.53
N LYS A 237 1.17 -22.47 -10.47
CA LYS A 237 0.11 -22.32 -11.47
C LYS A 237 0.66 -21.84 -12.81
N PHE A 238 1.60 -20.88 -12.80
CA PHE A 238 1.96 -20.18 -14.03
C PHE A 238 3.41 -20.34 -14.51
N PHE A 239 4.33 -20.74 -13.64
CA PHE A 239 5.76 -20.63 -13.94
C PHE A 239 6.57 -21.92 -13.76
N CYS A 240 6.14 -22.86 -12.90
CA CYS A 240 6.97 -24.02 -12.56
C CYS A 240 6.16 -25.22 -12.08
N GLY A 241 6.56 -26.43 -12.46
CA GLY A 241 5.87 -27.66 -12.09
C GLY A 241 5.12 -28.28 -13.27
N PRO A 242 4.57 -29.50 -13.09
CA PRO A 242 4.01 -30.29 -14.18
C PRO A 242 2.73 -29.71 -14.78
N ASN A 243 1.98 -28.91 -14.01
CA ASN A 243 0.70 -28.32 -14.42
C ASN A 243 0.79 -26.81 -14.68
N ALA A 244 2.02 -26.26 -14.75
CA ALA A 244 2.20 -24.84 -14.96
C ALA A 244 1.86 -24.47 -16.41
N HIS A 245 0.91 -23.55 -16.58
CA HIS A 245 0.54 -23.00 -17.89
C HIS A 245 0.74 -21.49 -17.86
N LYS A 246 1.33 -20.93 -18.92
CA LYS A 246 1.40 -19.48 -19.04
C LYS A 246 0.00 -18.95 -19.30
N SER A 247 -0.37 -17.82 -18.67
CA SER A 247 -1.52 -17.06 -19.13
C SER A 247 -1.28 -16.56 -20.56
N ALA A 248 -2.35 -16.25 -21.30
CA ALA A 248 -2.25 -15.72 -22.67
C ALA A 248 -1.30 -14.52 -22.75
N ALA A 249 -1.43 -13.55 -21.83
CA ALA A 249 -0.52 -12.41 -21.68
C ALA A 249 0.96 -12.80 -21.48
N LEU A 250 1.26 -13.83 -20.65
CA LEU A 250 2.63 -14.32 -20.42
C LEU A 250 3.19 -15.17 -21.58
N ALA A 251 2.32 -15.69 -22.45
CA ALA A 251 2.71 -16.40 -23.67
C ALA A 251 3.11 -15.43 -24.78
N LYS A 252 2.47 -14.25 -24.86
CA LYS A 252 2.78 -13.16 -25.80
C LYS A 252 4.17 -12.52 -25.57
N GLN A 253 4.67 -12.51 -24.34
CA GLN A 253 6.05 -12.06 -24.05
C GLN A 253 7.10 -13.00 -24.67
N GLN A 254 7.64 -12.61 -25.83
CA GLN A 254 8.71 -13.32 -26.51
C GLN A 254 9.99 -13.30 -25.66
N LYS A 255 10.56 -14.48 -25.40
CA LYS A 255 11.93 -14.55 -24.86
C LYS A 255 12.89 -13.98 -25.90
N LYS A 256 13.56 -12.86 -25.63
CA LYS A 256 14.78 -12.50 -26.37
C LYS A 256 15.74 -13.69 -26.26
N LEU A 257 15.94 -14.40 -27.37
CA LEU A 257 16.88 -15.52 -27.44
C LEU A 257 18.27 -14.99 -27.06
N PRO A 258 19.06 -15.73 -26.26
CA PRO A 258 20.43 -15.32 -25.99
C PRO A 258 21.18 -15.26 -27.33
N VAL A 259 21.71 -14.08 -27.66
CA VAL A 259 22.48 -13.86 -28.88
C VAL A 259 23.64 -14.86 -28.88
N ALA A 260 23.56 -15.84 -29.78
CA ALA A 260 24.62 -16.81 -30.00
C ALA A 260 25.93 -16.08 -30.30
N GLY A 261 26.98 -16.44 -29.56
CA GLY A 261 28.28 -15.80 -29.64
C GLY A 261 28.77 -15.66 -31.07
N ARG A 262 29.23 -14.45 -31.41
CA ARG A 262 29.98 -14.21 -32.64
C ARG A 262 31.26 -15.06 -32.59
N GLY A 263 31.23 -16.14 -33.38
CA GLY A 263 32.38 -16.96 -33.72
C GLY A 263 33.51 -16.10 -34.28
N GLY A 264 34.73 -16.56 -33.99
CA GLY A 264 35.97 -15.87 -34.28
C GLY A 264 36.14 -15.48 -35.75
N ARG A 265 36.75 -14.31 -35.93
CA ARG A 265 37.47 -13.96 -37.15
C ARG A 265 38.96 -14.08 -36.85
N GLY A 266 39.62 -14.98 -37.57
CA GLY A 266 41.07 -15.15 -37.54
C GLY A 266 41.78 -13.86 -37.93
N GLY A 267 42.76 -13.48 -37.11
CA GLY A 267 43.78 -12.50 -37.44
C GLY A 267 45.12 -13.22 -37.52
N GLY A 268 45.51 -13.62 -38.72
CA GLY A 268 46.84 -14.15 -38.99
C GLY A 268 47.78 -13.04 -39.46
N GLY A 269 48.85 -12.82 -38.69
CA GLY A 269 50.18 -12.55 -39.23
C GLY A 269 50.63 -11.09 -39.36
N GLY A 270 51.68 -10.74 -38.60
CA GLY A 270 52.83 -10.06 -39.17
C GLY A 270 53.36 -8.80 -38.46
N GLY A 271 54.27 -9.01 -37.50
CA GLY A 271 55.59 -8.37 -37.55
C GLY A 271 55.81 -6.99 -36.91
N GLY A 272 56.51 -7.00 -35.78
CA GLY A 272 57.79 -6.28 -35.70
C GLY A 272 57.85 -4.96 -34.91
N GLY A 273 58.58 -5.00 -33.80
CA GLY A 273 59.57 -3.96 -33.50
C GLY A 273 59.29 -3.02 -32.32
N ALA A 274 60.08 -3.21 -31.24
CA ALA A 274 60.76 -2.23 -30.38
C ALA A 274 60.11 -0.84 -30.15
N GLY A 275 60.02 -0.28 -28.95
CA GLY A 275 60.66 -0.56 -27.68
C GLY A 275 60.64 0.71 -26.83
N VAL A 276 61.05 0.54 -25.57
CA VAL A 276 61.58 1.51 -24.60
C VAL A 276 60.69 2.60 -23.99
N VAL A 277 60.71 2.52 -22.64
CA VAL A 277 60.49 3.48 -21.53
C VAL A 277 59.08 3.95 -21.19
#